data_AF-A0A7X6FT99-F1
#
_entry.id   AF-A0A7X6FT99-F1
#
_cell.length_a   1.000
_cell.length_b   1.000
_cell.length_c   1.000
_cell.angle_alpha   90.00
_cell.angle_beta   90.00
_cell.angle_gamma   90.00
#
_symmetry.space_group_name_H-M   'P 1'
#
loop_
_entity.id
_entity.type
_entity.pdbx_description
1 polymer ?
#
loop_
_entity_poly.entity_id
_entity_poly.type
_entity_poly.pdbx_seq_one_letter_code
_entity_poly.pdbx_strand_id
1 'polypeptide(L)' 'MHGDNDYILEPENDWRSILRVTETASIHEVKISYRNLMKKHHPDLAINLDHNKREKAAELAQKINAAYADAKRELDFQ' A
#
# COMPACT_ATOMS: atom_id res chain seq x y z
N MET A 1 -2.89 19.40 31.13
CA MET A 1 -2.94 17.93 31.18
C MET A 1 -3.97 17.42 30.17
N HIS A 2 -3.57 17.34 28.90
CA HIS A 2 -4.08 16.40 27.88
C HIS A 2 -2.76 15.90 27.31
N GLY A 3 -2.22 14.77 27.76
CA GLY A 3 -2.85 13.47 27.60
C GLY A 3 -2.34 12.94 26.26
N ASP A 4 -1.06 12.55 26.29
CA ASP A 4 -0.39 11.58 25.43
C ASP A 4 -1.06 11.30 24.08
N ASN A 5 -0.62 12.00 23.03
CA ASN A 5 -0.63 11.39 21.71
C ASN A 5 0.55 11.93 20.90
N ASP A 6 1.72 11.46 21.34
CA ASP A 6 2.94 11.38 20.57
C ASP A 6 2.67 10.48 19.36
N TYR A 7 2.00 11.02 18.33
CA TYR A 7 1.89 10.38 17.03
C TYR A 7 3.21 10.61 16.30
N ILE A 8 4.29 9.99 16.81
CA ILE A 8 5.47 9.71 16.00
C ILE A 8 5.02 8.68 14.96
N LEU A 9 4.56 9.17 13.82
CA LEU A 9 4.42 8.38 12.61
C LEU A 9 5.63 8.60 11.74
N GLU A 10 6.75 8.11 12.24
CA GLU A 10 7.81 7.68 11.36
C GLU A 10 7.76 6.16 11.39
N PRO A 11 7.29 5.57 10.28
CA PRO A 11 8.30 5.16 9.33
C PRO A 11 8.00 5.64 7.92
N GLU A 12 9.00 6.29 7.33
CA GLU A 12 9.19 6.54 5.90
C GLU A 12 9.04 5.31 4.98
N ASN A 13 8.73 4.13 5.54
CA ASN A 13 8.55 2.87 4.83
C ASN A 13 7.29 2.10 5.27
N ASP A 14 6.30 2.78 5.88
CA ASP A 14 5.10 2.12 6.40
C ASP A 14 4.15 1.65 5.28
N TRP A 15 3.62 0.44 5.44
CA TRP A 15 2.62 -0.11 4.54
C TRP A 15 1.35 0.75 4.50
N ARG A 16 1.01 1.47 5.59
CA ARG A 16 -0.13 2.40 5.60
C ARG A 16 0.06 3.52 4.57
N SER A 17 1.25 4.09 4.50
CA SER A 17 1.61 5.17 3.57
C SER A 17 1.60 4.69 2.12
N ILE A 18 2.12 3.49 1.87
CA ILE A 18 2.17 2.90 0.52
C ILE A 18 0.77 2.53 0.02
N LEU A 19 -0.06 1.94 0.87
CA LEU A 19 -1.44 1.58 0.55
C LEU A 19 -2.42 2.76 0.64
N ARG A 20 -1.94 3.94 1.07
CA ARG A 20 -2.74 5.15 1.32
C ARG A 20 -3.98 4.85 2.14
N VAL A 21 -3.78 4.14 3.25
CA VAL A 21 -4.83 3.80 4.19
C VAL A 21 -4.63 4.52 5.51
N THR A 22 -5.69 4.61 6.30
CA THR A 22 -5.64 5.16 7.65
C THR A 22 -4.85 4.22 8.57
N GLU A 23 -4.39 4.73 9.71
CA GLU A 23 -3.70 3.91 10.70
C GLU A 23 -4.61 2.94 11.42
N THR A 24 -5.88 3.31 11.51
CA THR A 24 -6.97 2.48 12.00
C THR A 24 -7.57 1.61 10.89
N ALA A 25 -6.93 1.55 9.72
CA ALA A 25 -7.43 0.80 8.58
C ALA A 25 -7.57 -0.68 8.94
N SER A 26 -8.79 -1.17 8.76
CA SER A 26 -9.07 -2.60 8.90
C SER A 26 -8.58 -3.37 7.68
N ILE A 27 -8.37 -4.68 7.86
CA ILE A 27 -8.05 -5.67 6.80
C ILE A 27 -8.87 -5.44 5.52
N HIS A 28 -10.15 -5.12 5.66
CA HIS A 28 -11.06 -4.87 4.54
C HIS A 28 -10.65 -3.62 3.74
N GLU A 29 -10.30 -2.54 4.43
CA GLU A 29 -9.88 -1.27 3.87
C GLU A 29 -8.53 -1.42 3.16
N VAL A 30 -7.60 -2.13 3.77
CA VAL A 30 -6.32 -2.55 3.17
C VAL A 30 -6.53 -3.31 1.86
N LYS A 31 -7.43 -4.31 1.84
CA LYS A 31 -7.79 -5.07 0.63
C LYS A 31 -8.44 -4.21 -0.46
N ILE A 32 -9.27 -3.23 -0.08
CA ILE A 32 -9.93 -2.32 -1.02
C ILE A 32 -8.91 -1.37 -1.64
N SER A 33 -8.06 -0.73 -0.82
CA SER A 33 -7.02 0.17 -1.29
C SER A 33 -6.00 -0.55 -2.18
N TYR A 34 -5.54 -1.74 -1.76
CA TYR A 34 -4.67 -2.60 -2.55
C TYR A 34 -5.26 -2.88 -3.94
N ARG A 35 -6.53 -3.29 -4.01
CA ARG A 35 -7.21 -3.57 -5.29
C ARG A 35 -7.34 -2.32 -6.15
N ASN A 36 -7.63 -1.16 -5.56
CA ASN A 36 -7.73 0.10 -6.29
C ASN A 36 -6.38 0.58 -6.82
N LEU A 37 -5.32 0.50 -6.01
CA LEU A 37 -3.96 0.84 -6.42
C LEU A 37 -3.45 -0.11 -7.50
N MET A 38 -3.65 -1.41 -7.33
CA MET A 38 -3.31 -2.41 -8.34
C MET A 38 -4.10 -2.18 -9.62
N LYS A 39 -5.39 -1.82 -9.58
CA LYS A 39 -6.14 -1.46 -10.78
C LYS A 39 -5.61 -0.20 -11.47
N LYS A 40 -5.06 0.77 -10.74
CA LYS A 40 -4.49 2.00 -11.33
C LYS A 40 -3.08 1.79 -11.89
N HIS A 41 -2.29 0.94 -11.23
CA HIS A 41 -0.89 0.69 -11.56
C HIS A 41 -0.66 -0.73 -12.11
N HIS A 42 -1.72 -1.40 -12.59
CA HIS A 42 -1.59 -2.80 -13.00
C HIS A 42 -0.64 -2.89 -14.20
N PRO A 43 0.34 -3.82 -14.18
CA PRO A 43 1.21 -4.01 -15.32
C PRO A 43 0.45 -4.42 -16.59
N ASP A 44 -0.75 -4.99 -16.45
CA ASP A 44 -1.64 -5.34 -17.58
C ASP A 44 -2.26 -4.12 -18.27
N LEU A 45 -2.52 -3.03 -17.54
CA LEU A 45 -2.88 -1.75 -18.18
C LEU A 45 -1.64 -1.08 -18.79
N ALA A 46 -0.46 -1.37 -18.25
CA ALA A 46 0.81 -0.90 -18.77
C ALA A 46 1.37 -1.75 -19.93
N ILE A 47 0.72 -2.85 -20.31
CA ILE A 47 1.07 -3.64 -21.51
C ILE A 47 0.92 -2.81 -22.79
N ASN A 48 -0.07 -1.91 -22.82
CA ASN A 48 -0.27 -0.96 -23.92
C ASN A 48 0.51 0.35 -23.74
N LEU A 49 1.30 0.49 -22.67
CA LEU A 49 2.11 1.67 -22.41
C LEU A 49 3.58 1.42 -22.77
N ASP A 50 4.30 2.52 -23.00
CA ASP A 50 5.74 2.55 -23.24
C ASP A 50 6.54 1.71 -22.23
N HIS A 51 7.67 1.13 -22.66
CA HIS A 51 8.50 0.24 -21.87
C HIS A 51 8.86 0.84 -20.49
N ASN A 52 9.19 2.14 -20.46
CA ASN A 52 9.50 2.87 -19.24
C ASN A 52 8.31 2.95 -18.25
N LYS A 53 7.07 3.04 -18.77
CA LYS A 53 5.86 3.06 -17.94
C LYS A 53 5.53 1.67 -17.40
N ARG A 54 5.78 0.62 -18.18
CA ARG A 54 5.63 -0.77 -17.74
C ARG A 54 6.59 -1.12 -16.60
N GLU A 55 7.85 -0.72 -16.70
CA GLU A 55 8.83 -0.91 -15.61
C GLU A 55 8.41 -0.19 -14.34
N LYS A 56 8.03 1.10 -14.43
CA LYS A 56 7.53 1.87 -13.29
C LYS A 56 6.27 1.27 -12.67
N ALA A 57 5.35 0.77 -13.49
CA ALA A 57 4.15 0.09 -13.03
C ALA A 57 4.50 -1.20 -12.27
N ALA A 58 5.47 -1.98 -12.77
CA ALA A 58 5.95 -3.19 -12.10
C ALA A 58 6.62 -2.86 -10.76
N GLU A 59 7.47 -1.82 -10.69
CA GLU A 59 8.08 -1.36 -9.44
C GLU A 59 7.03 -0.91 -8.41
N LEU A 60 6.04 -0.12 -8.83
CA LEU A 60 4.94 0.31 -7.96
C LEU A 60 4.10 -0.87 -7.47
N ALA A 61 3.73 -1.80 -8.36
CA ALA A 61 3.01 -3.01 -8.00
C ALA A 61 3.79 -3.87 -7.00
N GLN A 62 5.11 -3.96 -7.16
CA GLN A 62 5.97 -4.69 -6.23
C GLN A 62 5.98 -4.03 -4.85
N LYS A 63 6.07 -2.69 -4.77
CA LYS A 63 5.97 -1.95 -3.49
C LYS A 63 4.62 -2.13 -2.82
N ILE A 64 3.53 -2.05 -3.59
CA ILE A 64 2.16 -2.26 -3.10
C ILE A 64 2.00 -3.69 -2.55
N ASN A 65 2.55 -4.70 -3.24
CA ASN A 65 2.54 -6.09 -2.77
C ASN A 65 3.35 -6.28 -1.49
N ALA A 66 4.54 -5.68 -1.40
CA ALA A 66 5.36 -5.73 -0.18
C ALA A 66 4.61 -5.11 1.01
N ALA A 67 4.08 -3.90 0.83
CA ALA A 67 3.25 -3.24 1.83
C ALA A 67 2.05 -4.10 2.25
N TYR A 68 1.33 -4.71 1.30
CA TYR A 68 0.21 -5.58 1.62
C TYR A 68 0.66 -6.83 2.40
N ALA A 69 1.84 -7.38 2.12
CA ALA A 69 2.38 -8.51 2.87
C ALA A 69 2.74 -8.13 4.32
N ASP A 70 3.32 -6.96 4.54
CA ASP A 70 3.59 -6.44 5.88
C ASP A 70 2.29 -6.12 6.64
N ALA A 71 1.34 -5.46 5.98
CA ALA A 71 -0.01 -5.26 6.52
C ALA A 71 -0.67 -6.58 6.91
N LYS A 72 -0.45 -7.64 6.11
CA LYS A 72 -1.00 -8.98 6.38
C LYS A 72 -0.41 -9.61 7.64
N ARG A 73 0.89 -9.43 7.87
CA ARG A 73 1.59 -9.92 9.06
C ARG A 73 1.16 -9.16 10.31
N GLU A 74 1.04 -7.85 10.20
CA GLU A 74 0.69 -6.99 11.34
C GLU A 74 -0.79 -7.12 11.73
N LEU A 75 -1.69 -7.21 10.74
CA LEU A 75 -3.14 -7.31 10.98
C LEU A 75 -3.64 -8.76 11.17
N ASP A 76 -2.75 -9.75 11.26
CA ASP A 76 -3.06 -11.19 11.38
C ASP A 76 -4.26 -11.62 10.54
N PHE A 77 -4.13 -11.62 9.21
CA PHE A 77 -5.20 -12.10 8.33
C PHE A 77 -5.38 -13.63 8.53
N GLN A 78 -6.20 -14.03 9.51
CA GLN A 78 -6.70 -15.40 9.68
C GLN A 78 -7.73 -15.77 8.60
#